data_AF-A0AA35R873-F1
#
_entry.id   AF-A0AA35R873-F1
#
_cell.length_a   1.000
_cell.length_b   1.000
_cell.length_c   1.000
_cell.angle_alpha   90.00
_cell.angle_beta   90.00
_cell.angle_gamma   90.00
#
_symmetry.space_group_name_H-M   'P 1'
#
loop_
_entity.id
_entity.type
_entity.pdbx_description
1 polymer ?
#
loop_
_entity_poly.entity_id
_entity_poly.type
_entity_poly.pdbx_seq_one_letter_code
_entity_poly.pdbx_strand_id
1 'polypeptide(L)'
;MADPRQHPWAEWMDPVAHAEGTVMPGTPNRWSGQRQQQPWVPLQIALVAEVKYEAMLNGRFRGTTRFVRWRPDRTPDSCRFDQVEVPAAMGLGEVLSA
;
A
#
# COMPACT_ATOMS: atom_id res chain seq x y z
N MET A 1 -20.77 -12.36 4.19
CA MET A 1 -19.76 -11.28 4.08
C MET A 1 -19.95 -10.39 5.30
N ALA A 2 -18.90 -10.17 6.10
CA ALA A 2 -19.00 -9.32 7.29
C ALA A 2 -19.41 -7.89 6.90
N ASP A 3 -20.07 -7.18 7.81
CA ASP A 3 -20.41 -5.75 7.64
C ASP A 3 -19.15 -4.96 7.25
N PRO A 4 -19.12 -4.26 6.09
CA PRO A 4 -17.96 -3.50 5.64
C PRO A 4 -17.47 -2.45 6.64
N ARG A 5 -18.36 -1.98 7.52
CA ARG A 5 -18.03 -1.03 8.60
C ARG A 5 -17.15 -1.64 9.68
N GLN A 6 -17.09 -2.96 9.77
CA GLN A 6 -16.22 -3.70 10.69
C GLN A 6 -14.87 -4.06 10.06
N HIS A 7 -14.62 -3.68 8.80
CA HIS A 7 -13.35 -3.95 8.16
C HIS A 7 -12.21 -3.18 8.86
N PRO A 8 -11.02 -3.75 9.09
CA PRO A 8 -9.94 -3.03 9.77
C PRO A 8 -9.45 -1.77 9.05
N TRP A 9 -9.83 -1.62 7.78
CA TRP A 9 -9.59 -0.41 6.98
C TRP A 9 -10.88 0.33 6.61
N ALA A 10 -11.99 0.14 7.33
CA ALA A 10 -13.31 0.68 6.97
C ALA A 10 -13.33 2.19 6.67
N GLU A 11 -12.34 2.95 7.15
CA GLU A 11 -12.06 4.34 6.78
C GLU A 11 -11.94 4.57 5.26
N TRP A 12 -11.69 3.53 4.45
CA TRP A 12 -11.78 3.62 2.99
C TRP A 12 -13.15 4.13 2.48
N MET A 13 -14.21 3.98 3.29
CA MET A 13 -15.56 4.46 3.00
C MET A 13 -15.82 5.90 3.45
N ASP A 14 -14.98 6.48 4.30
CA ASP A 14 -15.17 7.82 4.87
C ASP A 14 -14.48 8.87 4.00
N PRO A 15 -15.22 9.74 3.29
CA PRO A 15 -14.62 10.79 2.46
C PRO A 15 -13.71 11.75 3.22
N VAL A 16 -13.95 11.96 4.52
CA VAL A 16 -13.13 12.85 5.37
C VAL A 16 -11.76 12.22 5.65
N ALA A 17 -11.68 10.89 5.75
CA ALA A 17 -10.42 10.17 5.94
C ALA A 17 -9.47 10.25 4.73
N HIS A 18 -9.96 10.70 3.56
CA HIS A 18 -9.17 10.85 2.32
C HIS A 18 -8.89 12.31 1.95
N ALA A 19 -9.06 13.26 2.87
CA ALA A 19 -8.68 14.64 2.63
C ALA A 19 -7.16 14.78 2.47
N GLU A 20 -6.74 15.61 1.50
CA GLU A 20 -5.35 15.88 1.06
C GLU A 20 -4.63 14.70 0.36
N GLY A 21 -4.72 14.67 -0.98
CA GLY A 21 -3.82 13.88 -1.84
C GLY A 21 -4.09 12.38 -1.91
N THR A 22 -5.08 11.85 -1.18
CA THR A 22 -5.47 10.43 -1.22
C THR A 22 -6.77 10.26 -1.98
N VAL A 23 -6.78 9.35 -2.96
CA VAL A 23 -7.94 9.06 -3.81
C VAL A 23 -8.70 7.89 -3.22
N MET A 24 -10.01 8.05 -2.94
CA MET A 24 -10.82 6.96 -2.41
C MET A 24 -10.86 5.75 -3.38
N PRO A 25 -10.79 4.51 -2.88
CA PRO A 25 -10.98 3.33 -3.71
C PRO A 25 -12.34 3.34 -4.43
N GLY A 26 -12.36 2.92 -5.69
CA GLY A 26 -13.58 2.91 -6.51
C GLY A 26 -13.95 4.25 -7.15
N THR A 27 -13.19 5.31 -6.91
CA THR A 27 -13.37 6.58 -7.63
C THR A 27 -13.04 6.46 -9.11
N PRO A 28 -13.64 7.33 -9.95
CA PRO A 28 -13.37 7.30 -11.39
C PRO A 28 -11.88 7.45 -11.70
N ASN A 29 -11.31 6.46 -12.40
CA ASN A 29 -9.92 6.53 -12.82
C ASN A 29 -9.83 7.25 -14.19
N ARG A 30 -8.84 8.12 -14.39
CA ARG A 30 -8.71 8.89 -15.66
C ARG A 30 -8.38 8.04 -16.90
N TRP A 31 -7.98 6.78 -16.71
CA TRP A 31 -7.64 5.85 -17.81
C TRP A 31 -8.82 4.96 -18.24
N SER A 32 -9.98 5.11 -17.61
CA SER A 32 -11.17 4.30 -17.89
C SER A 32 -11.78 4.67 -19.23
N GLY A 33 -11.61 5.91 -19.71
CA GLY A 33 -12.17 6.38 -20.97
C GLY A 33 -13.70 6.27 -20.94
N GLN A 34 -14.27 5.51 -21.88
CA GLN A 34 -15.71 5.20 -21.93
C GLN A 34 -16.08 3.88 -21.22
N ARG A 35 -15.12 3.20 -20.57
CA ARG A 35 -15.38 1.93 -19.90
C ARG A 35 -16.08 2.16 -18.58
N GLN A 36 -17.07 1.31 -18.32
CA GLN A 36 -17.78 1.30 -17.05
C GLN A 36 -16.80 0.95 -15.92
N GLN A 37 -16.90 1.69 -14.82
CA GLN A 37 -16.00 1.48 -13.68
C GLN A 37 -16.26 0.13 -13.05
N GLN A 38 -15.18 -0.59 -12.75
CA GLN A 38 -15.28 -1.84 -12.00
C GLN A 38 -15.71 -1.53 -10.56
N PRO A 39 -16.65 -2.33 -10.01
CA PRO A 39 -17.06 -2.13 -8.63
C PRO A 39 -15.87 -2.37 -7.70
N TRP A 40 -15.69 -1.46 -6.75
CA TRP A 40 -14.75 -1.67 -5.65
C TRP A 40 -15.34 -2.70 -4.69
N VAL A 41 -14.57 -3.76 -4.40
CA VAL A 41 -14.95 -4.80 -3.44
C VAL A 41 -13.91 -4.83 -2.33
N PRO A 42 -14.28 -4.55 -1.07
CA PRO A 42 -13.35 -4.67 0.03
C PRO A 42 -12.93 -6.13 0.22
N LEU A 43 -11.64 -6.37 0.33
CA LEU A 43 -11.07 -7.70 0.57
C LEU A 43 -10.70 -7.85 2.04
N GLN A 44 -10.94 -9.03 2.62
CA GLN A 44 -10.48 -9.34 3.98
C GLN A 44 -8.95 -9.37 4.04
N ILE A 45 -8.40 -8.82 5.12
CA ILE A 45 -6.96 -8.85 5.40
C ILE A 45 -6.60 -10.24 5.97
N ALA A 46 -6.48 -11.23 5.09
CA ALA A 46 -6.29 -12.62 5.50
C ALA A 46 -4.96 -13.23 5.03
N LEU A 47 -4.34 -12.68 3.99
CA LEU A 47 -3.18 -13.27 3.33
C LEU A 47 -1.99 -12.32 3.37
N VAL A 48 -0.80 -12.90 3.55
CA VAL A 48 0.48 -12.19 3.53
C VAL A 48 1.26 -12.61 2.30
N ALA A 49 1.79 -11.63 1.57
CA ALA A 49 2.67 -11.86 0.43
C ALA A 49 4.06 -11.27 0.70
N GLU A 50 5.08 -11.96 0.20
CA GLU A 50 6.43 -11.43 0.10
C GLU A 50 6.58 -10.72 -1.25
N VAL A 51 7.14 -9.51 -1.23
CA VAL A 51 7.36 -8.69 -2.41
C VAL A 51 8.80 -8.20 -2.47
N LYS A 52 9.33 -8.07 -3.68
CA LYS A 52 10.52 -7.27 -3.95
C LYS A 52 10.08 -5.87 -4.36
N TYR A 53 10.74 -4.85 -3.86
CA TYR A 53 10.45 -3.46 -4.18
C TYR A 53 11.75 -2.69 -4.42
N GLU A 54 11.67 -1.59 -5.16
CA GLU A 54 12.81 -0.71 -5.45
C GLU A 54 13.00 0.33 -4.35
N ALA A 55 11.95 1.10 -4.05
CA ALA A 55 11.99 2.16 -3.05
C ALA A 55 10.68 2.29 -2.29
N MET A 56 10.76 2.94 -1.13
CA MET A 56 9.61 3.37 -0.33
C MET A 56 9.54 4.90 -0.31
N LEU A 57 8.35 5.46 -0.55
CA LEU A 57 8.10 6.90 -0.47
C LEU A 57 6.71 7.13 0.14
N ASN A 58 6.64 7.95 1.19
CA ASN A 58 5.39 8.30 1.88
C ASN A 58 4.55 7.07 2.29
N GLY A 59 5.21 6.03 2.81
CA GLY A 59 4.56 4.79 3.23
C GLY A 59 4.06 3.89 2.09
N ARG A 60 4.48 4.14 0.84
CA ARG A 60 4.11 3.35 -0.34
C ARG A 60 5.34 2.87 -1.10
N PHE A 61 5.22 1.71 -1.74
CA PHE A 61 6.22 1.28 -2.70
C PHE A 61 6.24 2.21 -3.91
N ARG A 62 7.45 2.59 -4.34
CA ARG A 62 7.72 3.44 -5.50
C ARG A 62 8.56 2.65 -6.50
N GLY A 63 8.14 2.67 -7.76
CA GLY A 63 8.77 1.89 -8.82
C GLY A 63 8.13 0.51 -8.96
N THR A 64 8.89 -0.47 -9.44
CA THR A 64 8.37 -1.83 -9.64
C THR A 64 8.27 -2.56 -8.30
N THR A 65 7.08 -3.07 -7.97
CA THR A 65 6.88 -4.01 -6.86
C THR A 65 6.49 -5.37 -7.43
N ARG A 66 7.31 -6.38 -7.19
CA ARG A 66 7.12 -7.72 -7.74
C ARG A 66 6.72 -8.69 -6.65
N PHE A 67 5.61 -9.38 -6.87
CA PHE A 67 5.20 -10.52 -6.08
C PHE A 67 6.25 -11.64 -6.16
N VAL A 68 6.64 -12.17 -5.00
CA VAL A 68 7.57 -13.31 -4.89
C VAL A 68 6.80 -14.57 -4.59
N ARG A 69 6.10 -14.59 -3.45
CA ARG A 69 5.35 -15.76 -2.96
C ARG A 69 4.36 -15.38 -1.87
N TRP A 70 3.38 -16.24 -1.65
CA TRP A 70 2.55 -16.20 -0.45
C TRP A 70 3.34 -16.66 0.78
N ARG A 71 3.01 -16.10 1.94
CA ARG A 71 3.58 -16.39 3.25
C ARG A 71 2.50 -16.95 4.18
N PRO A 72 2.08 -18.21 3.99
CA PRO A 72 1.11 -18.83 4.89
C PRO A 72 1.65 -19.00 6.32
N ASP A 73 2.97 -18.86 6.48
CA ASP A 73 3.69 -18.86 7.76
C ASP A 73 3.56 -17.53 8.55
N ARG A 74 2.92 -16.51 7.97
CA ARG A 74 2.82 -15.15 8.54
C ARG A 74 1.36 -14.77 8.72
N THR A 75 1.08 -14.04 9.79
CA THR A 75 -0.22 -13.42 10.03
C THR A 75 -0.21 -11.96 9.57
N PRO A 76 -1.36 -11.38 9.18
CA PRO A 76 -1.43 -9.98 8.75
C PRO A 76 -0.87 -8.97 9.75
N ASP A 77 -1.07 -9.20 11.06
CA ASP A 77 -0.55 -8.36 12.13
C ASP A 77 1.00 -8.39 12.22
N SER A 78 1.63 -9.44 11.69
CA SER A 78 3.08 -9.57 11.63
C SER A 78 3.72 -8.73 10.51
N CYS A 79 2.95 -8.12 9.60
CA CYS A 79 3.44 -7.24 8.54
C CYS A 79 3.57 -5.81 9.08
N ARG A 80 4.81 -5.34 9.30
CA ARG A 80 5.10 -4.10 10.03
C ARG A 80 6.17 -3.28 9.30
N PHE A 81 6.15 -1.96 9.48
CA PHE A 81 7.11 -1.05 8.83
C PHE A 81 8.55 -1.22 9.34
N ASP A 82 8.76 -1.81 10.50
CA ASP A 82 10.09 -2.14 11.04
C ASP A 82 10.84 -3.20 10.20
N GLN A 83 10.15 -3.89 9.29
CA GLN A 83 10.73 -4.84 8.34
C GLN A 83 11.35 -4.16 7.12
N VAL A 84 11.06 -2.87 6.91
CA VAL A 84 11.62 -2.09 5.80
C VAL A 84 13.04 -1.70 6.18
N GLU A 85 14.01 -2.16 5.38
CA GLU A 85 15.39 -1.77 5.57
C GLU A 85 15.55 -0.26 5.35
N VAL A 86 16.10 0.43 6.35
CA VAL A 86 16.42 1.85 6.28
C VAL A 86 17.91 1.97 5.95
N PRO A 87 18.27 2.57 4.80
CA PRO A 87 19.68 2.81 4.49
C PRO A 87 20.36 3.60 5.60
N ALA A 88 21.61 3.25 5.92
CA ALA A 88 22.40 4.02 6.86
C ALA A 88 22.51 5.48 6.37
N ALA A 89 22.28 6.43 7.25
CA ALA A 89 22.45 7.85 6.91
C ALA A 89 23.92 8.11 6.58
N MET A 90 24.18 8.55 5.34
CA MET A 90 25.50 9.01 4.92
C MET A 90 25.56 10.53 5.03
N GLY A 91 26.67 11.06 5.55
CA GLY A 91 26.86 12.50 5.66
C GLY A 91 26.88 13.16 4.28
N LEU A 92 26.18 14.28 4.11
CA LEU A 92 26.16 14.98 2.82
C LEU A 92 27.57 15.36 2.35
N GLY A 93 28.46 15.73 3.27
CA GLY A 93 29.87 16.01 2.97
C GLY A 93 30.61 14.80 2.39
N GLU A 94 30.31 13.59 2.87
CA GLU A 94 30.89 12.34 2.38
C GLU A 94 30.40 12.03 0.96
N VAL A 95 29.08 12.14 0.73
CA VAL A 95 28.46 11.97 -0.60
C VAL A 95 29.04 12.94 -1.63
N LEU A 96 29.24 14.20 -1.24
CA LEU A 96 29.73 15.26 -2.14
C LEU A 96 31.26 15.21 -2.36
N SER A 97 31.98 14.44 -1.55
CA SER A 97 33.43 14.25 -1.65
C SER A 97 33.85 12.97 -2.37
N ALA A 98 32.88 12.14 -2.79
CA ALA A 98 33.09 10.87 -3.50
C ALA A 98 33.27 11.03 -5.02
#